data_AF-A0A6J1FSH1-F1
#
_entry.id   AF-A0A6J1FSH1-F1
#
_cell.length_a   1.000
_cell.length_b   1.000
_cell.length_c   1.000
_cell.angle_alpha   90.00
_cell.angle_beta   90.00
_cell.angle_gamma   90.00
#
_symmetry.space_group_name_H-M   'P 1'
#
loop_
_entity.id
_entity.type
_entity.pdbx_description
1 polymer ?
#
loop_
_entity_poly.entity_id
_entity_poly.type
_entity_poly.pdbx_seq_one_letter_code
_entity_poly.pdbx_strand_id
1 'polypeptide(L)'
;MIGVSMGSYSAWSCLKHIPHRLAGTALIVPLVNYQWPSLPYSLIKEDYRRKFLSLGLWLSTYVPGLLHWWVTQNWIPSTSVLEKNPIFFNERDIDILKTIPGFPMLSKRSLKEQRVFDTLRSDFMMAFGEWEFDPLKLSNPYGENESSVHIWQGYEDKVVPVQLQRYVSGQLPWIQYHEVPDGGHLIIHYKGVFDTILRAVLVGEEPVCYRPKSVS
;
A
#
# COMPACT_ATOMS: atom_id res chain seq x y z
N MET A 1 -3.82 14.96 0.47
CA MET A 1 -2.75 14.04 0.93
C MET A 1 -2.78 12.81 0.05
N ILE A 2 -1.62 12.26 -0.30
CA ILE A 2 -1.53 11.04 -1.11
C ILE A 2 -0.65 10.05 -0.35
N GLY A 3 -1.21 8.90 0.03
CA GLY A 3 -0.47 7.77 0.58
C GLY A 3 -0.35 6.69 -0.48
N VAL A 4 0.86 6.18 -0.72
CA VAL A 4 1.12 5.16 -1.74
C VAL A 4 1.73 3.95 -1.07
N SER A 5 1.15 2.76 -1.27
CA SER A 5 1.68 1.50 -0.73
C SER A 5 1.98 1.62 0.77
N MET A 6 3.25 1.47 1.19
CA MET A 6 3.69 1.65 2.57
C MET A 6 3.40 3.05 3.13
N GLY A 7 3.47 4.10 2.32
CA GLY A 7 3.13 5.47 2.74
C GLY A 7 1.66 5.67 3.13
N SER A 8 0.83 4.63 3.04
CA SER A 8 -0.56 4.66 3.47
C SER A 8 -0.71 4.63 5.00
N TYR A 9 0.27 4.12 5.77
CA TYR A 9 0.16 4.13 7.24
C TYR A 9 0.07 5.57 7.78
N SER A 10 0.89 6.47 7.25
CA SER A 10 0.89 7.87 7.65
C SER A 10 -0.37 8.58 7.17
N ALA A 11 -0.88 8.20 5.99
CA ALA A 11 -2.15 8.71 5.50
C ALA A 11 -3.34 8.33 6.40
N TRP A 12 -3.41 7.08 6.85
CA TRP A 12 -4.40 6.64 7.85
C TRP A 12 -4.26 7.39 9.17
N SER A 13 -3.03 7.59 9.66
CA SER A 13 -2.77 8.37 10.87
C SER A 13 -3.24 9.82 10.73
N CYS A 14 -2.95 10.47 9.61
CA CYS A 14 -3.42 11.83 9.34
C CYS A 14 -4.95 11.92 9.26
N LEU A 15 -5.62 10.93 8.66
CA LEU A 15 -7.10 10.85 8.64
C LEU A 15 -7.67 10.72 10.06
N LYS A 16 -7.00 9.98 10.95
CA LYS A 16 -7.42 9.83 12.34
C LYS A 16 -7.22 11.12 13.15
N HIS A 17 -6.03 11.71 13.07
CA HIS A 17 -5.62 12.74 14.05
C HIS A 17 -5.81 14.18 13.56
N ILE A 18 -5.67 14.44 12.27
CA ILE A 18 -5.72 15.80 11.71
C ILE A 18 -6.57 15.91 10.43
N PRO A 19 -7.77 15.28 10.36
CA PRO A 19 -8.56 15.28 9.14
C PRO A 19 -8.95 16.69 8.66
N HIS A 20 -9.21 17.61 9.60
CA HIS A 20 -9.53 19.01 9.32
C HIS A 20 -8.41 19.79 8.59
N ARG A 21 -7.18 19.26 8.56
CA ARG A 21 -6.06 19.86 7.81
C ARG A 21 -5.93 19.32 6.39
N LEU A 22 -6.78 18.37 6.01
CA LEU A 22 -6.70 17.65 4.75
C LEU A 22 -7.87 18.05 3.86
N ALA A 23 -7.59 18.70 2.73
CA ALA A 23 -8.61 19.00 1.71
C ALA A 23 -9.19 17.72 1.06
N GLY A 24 -8.42 16.64 1.07
CA GLY A 24 -8.81 15.32 0.58
C GLY A 24 -7.64 14.34 0.68
N THR A 25 -7.93 13.05 0.56
CA THR A 25 -6.96 11.96 0.72
C THR A 25 -7.12 10.92 -0.38
N ALA A 26 -6.05 10.61 -1.10
CA ALA A 26 -5.96 9.42 -1.94
C ALA A 26 -5.00 8.40 -1.33
N LEU A 27 -5.49 7.19 -1.16
CA LEU A 27 -4.74 6.01 -0.78
C LEU A 27 -4.57 5.15 -2.04
N ILE A 28 -3.35 5.01 -2.54
CA ILE A 28 -3.05 4.31 -3.79
C ILE A 28 -2.35 3.00 -3.44
N VAL A 29 -2.92 1.88 -3.89
CA VAL A 29 -2.53 0.51 -3.56
C VAL A 29 -2.17 0.33 -2.08
N PRO A 30 -3.03 0.81 -1.16
CA PRO A 30 -2.62 0.99 0.23
C PRO A 30 -2.33 -0.34 0.90
N LEU A 31 -1.30 -0.36 1.74
CA LEU A 31 -1.01 -1.53 2.57
C LEU A 31 -2.18 -1.86 3.49
N VAL A 32 -2.34 -3.14 3.82
CA VAL A 32 -3.22 -3.61 4.90
C VAL A 32 -2.37 -4.28 5.96
N ASN A 33 -2.51 -3.83 7.21
CA ASN A 33 -1.85 -4.47 8.33
C ASN A 33 -2.72 -5.65 8.80
N TYR A 34 -2.18 -6.87 8.67
CA TYR A 34 -2.86 -8.11 9.08
C TYR A 34 -3.11 -8.22 10.59
N GLN A 35 -2.60 -7.27 11.39
CA GLN A 35 -2.86 -7.16 12.82
C GLN A 35 -4.05 -6.24 13.17
N TRP A 36 -4.71 -5.61 12.19
CA TRP A 36 -5.91 -4.81 12.47
C TRP A 36 -6.99 -5.66 13.14
N PRO A 37 -7.47 -5.30 14.35
CA PRO A 37 -8.39 -6.13 15.13
C PRO A 37 -9.71 -6.44 14.42
N SER A 38 -10.25 -5.50 13.64
CA SER A 38 -11.47 -5.68 12.86
C SER A 38 -11.28 -6.44 11.54
N LEU A 39 -10.05 -6.81 11.16
CA LEU A 39 -9.83 -7.59 9.94
C LEU A 39 -10.15 -9.07 10.21
N PRO A 40 -11.13 -9.66 9.52
CA PRO A 40 -11.62 -10.99 9.86
C PRO A 40 -10.57 -12.05 9.52
N TYR A 41 -10.31 -12.95 10.47
CA TYR A 41 -9.34 -14.03 10.29
C TYR A 41 -9.62 -14.88 9.05
N SER A 42 -10.89 -15.12 8.73
CA SER A 42 -11.30 -15.90 7.55
C SER A 42 -10.81 -15.32 6.23
N LEU A 43 -10.71 -13.98 6.12
CA LEU A 43 -10.24 -13.29 4.92
C LEU A 43 -8.73 -13.43 4.72
N ILE A 44 -7.98 -13.58 5.81
CA ILE A 44 -6.51 -13.57 5.80
C ILE A 44 -5.87 -14.92 6.13
N LYS A 45 -6.68 -15.94 6.42
CA LYS A 45 -6.22 -17.25 6.90
C LYS A 45 -5.24 -17.92 5.94
N GLU A 46 -5.55 -17.86 4.64
CA GLU A 46 -4.81 -18.55 3.58
C GLU A 46 -3.80 -17.64 2.87
N ASP A 47 -3.66 -16.39 3.32
CA ASP A 47 -2.71 -15.46 2.73
C ASP A 47 -1.29 -15.69 3.27
N TYR A 48 -0.42 -16.23 2.42
CA TYR A 48 0.98 -16.49 2.76
C TYR A 48 1.74 -15.22 3.17
N ARG A 49 1.31 -14.05 2.67
CA ARG A 49 1.95 -12.75 2.97
C ARG A 49 1.90 -12.45 4.46
N ARG A 50 0.85 -12.88 5.17
CA ARG A 50 0.74 -12.71 6.62
C ARG A 50 1.93 -13.33 7.36
N LYS A 51 2.26 -14.60 7.06
CA LYS A 51 3.40 -15.29 7.70
C LYS A 51 4.71 -14.63 7.36
N PHE A 52 4.88 -14.23 6.09
CA PHE A 52 6.07 -13.54 5.62
C PHE A 52 6.28 -12.20 6.34
N LEU A 53 5.22 -11.38 6.44
CA LEU A 53 5.25 -10.09 7.13
C LEU A 53 5.46 -10.25 8.64
N SER A 54 4.83 -11.23 9.28
CA SER A 54 5.06 -11.52 10.71
C SER A 54 6.52 -11.92 10.97
N LEU A 55 7.12 -12.76 10.12
CA LEU A 55 8.53 -13.12 10.21
C LEU A 55 9.43 -11.90 9.99
N GLY A 56 9.13 -11.08 8.97
CA GLY A 56 9.86 -9.85 8.70
C GLY A 56 9.82 -8.87 9.88
N LEU A 57 8.67 -8.73 10.53
CA LEU A 57 8.49 -7.89 11.71
C LEU A 57 9.30 -8.43 12.89
N TRP A 58 9.24 -9.75 13.12
CA TRP A 58 10.03 -10.39 14.16
C TRP A 58 11.54 -10.18 13.95
N LEU A 59 12.04 -10.41 12.73
CA LEU A 59 13.45 -10.18 12.38
C LEU A 59 13.84 -8.71 12.57
N SER A 60 12.97 -7.80 12.14
CA SER A 60 13.19 -6.35 12.26
C SER A 60 13.25 -5.90 13.72
N THR A 61 12.42 -6.47 14.60
CA THR A 61 12.37 -6.09 16.02
C THR A 61 13.51 -6.69 16.82
N TYR A 62 13.76 -8.00 16.69
CA TYR A 62 14.60 -8.73 17.64
C TYR A 62 16.03 -8.99 17.17
N VAL A 63 16.25 -9.12 15.86
CA VAL A 63 17.57 -9.44 15.29
C VAL A 63 17.93 -8.55 14.09
N PRO A 64 17.86 -7.21 14.23
CA PRO A 64 18.05 -6.30 13.10
C PRO A 64 19.44 -6.38 12.45
N GLY A 65 20.49 -6.68 13.23
CA GLY A 65 21.84 -6.85 12.69
C GLY A 65 21.96 -8.09 11.78
N LEU A 66 21.29 -9.19 12.14
CA LEU A 66 21.24 -10.39 11.30
C LEU A 66 20.42 -10.13 10.04
N LEU A 67 19.29 -9.41 10.16
CA LEU A 67 18.48 -9.01 9.03
C LEU A 67 19.28 -8.11 8.07
N HIS A 68 20.01 -7.13 8.59
CA HIS A 68 20.86 -6.24 7.80
C HIS A 68 21.98 -7.01 7.09
N TRP A 69 22.67 -7.90 7.82
CA TRP A 69 23.65 -8.79 7.24
C TRP A 69 23.01 -9.63 6.13
N TRP A 70 21.83 -10.21 6.35
CA TRP A 70 21.16 -11.07 5.35
C TRP A 70 20.80 -10.30 4.07
N VAL A 71 20.17 -9.12 4.17
CA VAL A 71 19.75 -8.34 2.98
C VAL A 71 20.92 -7.75 2.19
N THR A 72 22.11 -7.67 2.78
CA THR A 72 23.33 -7.16 2.11
C THR A 72 24.13 -8.25 1.39
N GLN A 73 23.73 -9.52 1.50
CA GLN A 73 24.46 -10.63 0.88
C GLN A 73 24.32 -10.69 -0.65
N ASN A 74 25.42 -11.07 -1.33
CA ASN A 74 25.49 -11.05 -2.79
C ASN A 74 24.79 -12.24 -3.49
N TRP A 75 24.56 -13.35 -2.76
CA TRP A 75 23.94 -14.58 -3.29
C TRP A 75 22.40 -14.51 -3.33
N ILE A 76 21.79 -13.50 -2.69
CA ILE A 76 20.39 -13.15 -2.96
C ILE A 76 20.38 -12.47 -4.35
N PRO A 77 19.48 -12.84 -5.28
CA PRO A 77 19.35 -12.16 -6.57
C PRO A 77 19.27 -10.64 -6.37
N SER A 78 19.81 -9.84 -7.29
CA SER A 78 19.71 -8.37 -7.18
C SER A 78 18.28 -7.93 -6.95
N THR A 79 18.08 -6.83 -6.21
CA THR A 79 16.75 -6.24 -6.01
C THR A 79 16.09 -5.92 -7.36
N SER A 80 16.86 -5.68 -8.42
CA SER A 80 16.37 -5.57 -9.81
C SER A 80 15.72 -6.85 -10.40
N VAL A 81 16.11 -8.04 -9.94
CA VAL A 81 15.45 -9.31 -10.30
C VAL A 81 14.19 -9.53 -9.46
N LEU A 82 14.16 -9.05 -8.21
CA LEU A 82 12.94 -8.97 -7.40
C LEU A 82 11.95 -7.93 -7.95
N GLU A 83 12.46 -6.80 -8.46
CA GLU A 83 11.68 -5.71 -9.07
C GLU A 83 10.98 -6.20 -10.33
N LYS A 84 11.61 -7.05 -11.15
CA LYS A 84 10.96 -7.63 -12.35
C LYS A 84 10.36 -9.02 -12.11
N ASN A 85 10.12 -9.39 -10.86
CA ASN A 85 9.59 -10.70 -10.55
C ASN A 85 8.07 -10.75 -10.84
N PRO A 86 7.61 -11.64 -11.75
CA PRO A 86 6.19 -11.78 -12.05
C PRO A 86 5.34 -12.26 -10.85
N ILE A 87 5.98 -12.66 -9.74
CA ILE A 87 5.29 -12.95 -8.47
C ILE A 87 4.70 -11.68 -7.85
N PHE A 88 5.35 -10.51 -7.98
CA PHE A 88 4.93 -9.27 -7.31
C PHE A 88 4.30 -8.25 -8.26
N PHE A 89 4.65 -8.31 -9.55
CA PHE A 89 4.25 -7.31 -10.53
C PHE A 89 3.48 -7.96 -11.68
N ASN A 90 2.49 -7.25 -12.22
CA ASN A 90 1.82 -7.68 -13.45
C ASN A 90 2.62 -7.26 -14.70
N GLU A 91 2.15 -7.63 -15.90
CA GLU A 91 2.87 -7.35 -17.14
C GLU A 91 3.10 -5.85 -17.35
N ARG A 92 2.09 -5.04 -17.00
CA ARG A 92 2.13 -3.59 -17.18
C ARG A 92 3.03 -2.90 -16.16
N ASP A 93 3.07 -3.37 -14.91
CA ASP A 93 4.07 -2.96 -13.92
C ASP A 93 5.50 -3.26 -14.41
N ILE A 94 5.71 -4.44 -15.01
CA ILE A 94 7.03 -4.83 -15.57
C ILE A 94 7.44 -3.87 -16.69
N ASP A 95 6.51 -3.46 -17.55
CA ASP A 95 6.78 -2.47 -18.60
C ASP A 95 7.13 -1.10 -18.02
N ILE A 96 6.43 -0.65 -16.99
CA ILE A 96 6.77 0.58 -16.27
C ILE A 96 8.18 0.49 -15.70
N LEU A 97 8.54 -0.62 -15.05
CA LEU A 97 9.88 -0.84 -14.47
C LEU A 97 11.02 -0.89 -15.50
N LYS A 98 10.73 -1.01 -16.81
CA LYS A 98 11.74 -0.81 -17.86
C LYS A 98 12.02 0.67 -18.14
N THR A 99 11.11 1.56 -17.76
CA THR A 99 11.15 2.99 -18.07
C THR A 99 11.56 3.86 -16.88
N ILE A 100 11.22 3.46 -15.65
CA ILE A 100 11.57 4.20 -14.43
C ILE A 100 12.89 3.69 -13.83
N PRO A 101 13.63 4.51 -13.06
CA PRO A 101 14.89 4.11 -12.41
C PRO A 101 14.72 3.08 -11.27
N GLY A 102 13.52 2.52 -11.11
CA GLY A 102 13.16 1.62 -10.00
C GLY A 102 13.04 2.37 -8.68
N PHE A 103 13.43 1.69 -7.59
CA PHE A 103 13.36 2.22 -6.23
C PHE A 103 14.79 2.35 -5.66
N PRO A 104 15.48 3.50 -5.84
CA PRO A 104 16.89 3.64 -5.50
C PRO A 104 17.23 3.29 -4.04
N MET A 105 16.31 3.58 -3.11
CA MET A 105 16.47 3.27 -1.68
C MET A 105 16.44 1.77 -1.39
N LEU A 106 15.73 1.00 -2.20
CA LEU A 106 15.67 -0.47 -2.12
C LEU A 106 16.82 -1.12 -2.90
N SER A 107 17.70 -0.36 -3.54
CA SER A 107 18.84 -0.94 -4.24
C SER A 107 19.80 -1.62 -3.25
N LYS A 108 20.44 -2.71 -3.69
CA LYS A 108 21.50 -3.39 -2.90
C LYS A 108 22.58 -2.46 -2.39
N ARG A 109 22.94 -1.41 -3.15
CA ARG A 109 23.94 -0.42 -2.75
C ARG A 109 23.44 0.38 -1.55
N SER A 110 22.22 0.91 -1.65
CA SER A 110 21.61 1.70 -0.58
C SER A 110 21.36 0.86 0.67
N LEU A 111 20.90 -0.39 0.53
CA LEU A 111 20.67 -1.29 1.67
C LEU A 111 21.93 -1.65 2.47
N LYS A 112 23.13 -1.50 1.89
CA LYS A 112 24.40 -1.64 2.63
C LYS A 112 24.66 -0.47 3.58
N GLU A 113 24.06 0.69 3.33
CA GLU A 113 24.17 1.83 4.21
C GLU A 113 23.27 1.63 5.43
N GLN A 114 23.89 1.58 6.62
CA GLN A 114 23.18 1.38 7.89
C GLN A 114 22.00 2.33 8.05
N ARG A 115 22.20 3.61 7.71
CA ARG A 115 21.16 4.65 7.82
C ARG A 115 19.94 4.35 6.95
N VAL A 116 20.17 3.90 5.71
CA VAL A 116 19.07 3.55 4.79
C VAL A 116 18.33 2.32 5.30
N PHE A 117 19.07 1.29 5.72
CA PHE A 117 18.48 0.09 6.31
C PHE A 117 17.64 0.42 7.54
N ASP A 118 18.17 1.22 8.48
CA ASP A 118 17.46 1.59 9.70
C ASP A 118 16.19 2.38 9.40
N THR A 119 16.24 3.28 8.41
CA THR A 119 15.06 4.06 7.97
C THR A 119 13.98 3.14 7.42
N LEU A 120 14.33 2.25 6.48
CA LEU A 120 13.38 1.31 5.90
C LEU A 120 12.84 0.31 6.93
N ARG A 121 13.68 -0.14 7.85
CA ARG A 121 13.28 -1.01 8.97
C ARG A 121 12.26 -0.29 9.85
N SER A 122 12.52 0.96 10.22
CA SER A 122 11.59 1.77 10.99
C SER A 122 10.26 1.96 10.27
N ASP A 123 10.28 2.29 8.97
CA ASP A 123 9.05 2.40 8.17
C ASP A 123 8.28 1.08 8.10
N PHE A 124 8.98 -0.04 7.93
CA PHE A 124 8.39 -1.37 7.93
C PHE A 124 7.74 -1.71 9.27
N MET A 125 8.42 -1.40 10.38
CA MET A 125 7.88 -1.61 11.73
C MET A 125 6.66 -0.73 12.00
N MET A 126 6.66 0.52 11.54
CA MET A 126 5.49 1.41 11.68
C MET A 126 4.31 0.93 10.82
N ALA A 127 4.57 0.45 9.61
CA ALA A 127 3.54 -0.06 8.70
C ALA A 127 2.86 -1.33 9.21
N PHE A 128 3.62 -2.28 9.77
CA PHE A 128 3.13 -3.63 10.10
C PHE A 128 3.13 -3.97 11.60
N GLY A 129 3.62 -3.06 12.44
CA GLY A 129 3.56 -3.20 13.90
C GLY A 129 2.17 -2.95 14.47
N GLU A 130 2.11 -2.82 15.79
CA GLU A 130 0.86 -2.51 16.49
C GLU A 130 0.47 -1.04 16.25
N TRP A 131 -0.79 -0.81 15.90
CA TRP A 131 -1.33 0.54 15.69
C TRP A 131 -2.20 0.92 16.89
N GLU A 132 -2.13 2.19 17.31
CA GLU A 132 -2.97 2.74 18.38
C GLU A 132 -4.47 2.71 18.04
N PHE A 133 -4.80 2.68 16.75
CA PHE A 133 -6.17 2.67 16.26
C PHE A 133 -6.37 1.64 15.15
N ASP A 134 -7.64 1.25 14.98
CA ASP A 134 -8.09 0.38 13.91
C ASP A 134 -8.71 1.22 12.78
N PRO A 135 -8.12 1.26 11.58
CA PRO A 135 -8.66 2.01 10.45
C PRO A 135 -10.11 1.64 10.10
N LEU A 136 -10.50 0.38 10.32
CA LEU A 136 -11.84 -0.11 10.01
C LEU A 136 -12.91 0.38 11.00
N LYS A 137 -12.50 1.02 12.10
CA LYS A 137 -13.41 1.62 13.10
C LYS A 137 -13.52 3.15 12.95
N LEU A 138 -12.93 3.73 11.92
CA LEU A 138 -13.00 5.16 11.67
C LEU A 138 -14.38 5.55 11.13
N SER A 139 -15.03 6.48 11.80
CA SER A 139 -16.19 7.20 11.27
C SER A 139 -15.75 8.20 10.19
N ASN A 140 -16.68 8.62 9.31
CA ASN A 140 -16.36 9.63 8.30
C ASN A 140 -15.75 10.87 8.98
N PRO A 141 -14.48 11.22 8.70
CA PRO A 141 -13.85 12.37 9.33
C PRO A 141 -14.38 13.72 8.81
N TYR A 142 -15.18 13.71 7.75
CA TYR A 142 -15.71 14.91 7.06
C TYR A 142 -17.23 15.11 7.25
N GLY A 143 -17.91 14.28 8.06
CA GLY A 143 -19.37 14.38 8.28
C GLY A 143 -20.20 13.63 7.23
N GLU A 144 -21.50 13.92 7.09
CA GLU A 144 -22.40 13.08 6.26
C GLU A 144 -22.34 13.36 4.75
N ASN A 145 -21.89 14.55 4.32
CA ASN A 145 -22.13 15.04 2.94
C ASN A 145 -20.89 15.18 2.04
N GLU A 146 -19.68 14.94 2.53
CA GLU A 146 -18.46 15.07 1.73
C GLU A 146 -17.58 13.81 1.88
N SER A 147 -17.38 13.09 0.78
CA SER A 147 -16.44 11.98 0.69
C SER A 147 -15.18 12.42 -0.04
N SER A 148 -14.25 13.03 0.70
CA SER A 148 -12.96 13.48 0.17
C SER A 148 -11.86 12.43 0.31
N VAL A 149 -12.23 11.16 0.55
CA VAL A 149 -11.29 10.04 0.74
C VAL A 149 -11.49 8.98 -0.31
N HIS A 150 -10.41 8.66 -1.01
CA HIS A 150 -10.41 7.73 -2.13
C HIS A 150 -9.40 6.60 -1.88
N ILE A 151 -9.79 5.36 -2.15
CA ILE A 151 -8.87 4.23 -2.27
C ILE A 151 -8.80 3.82 -3.74
N TRP A 152 -7.60 3.70 -4.27
CA TRP A 152 -7.31 3.29 -5.64
C TRP A 152 -6.50 2.00 -5.61
N GLN A 153 -7.04 0.93 -6.18
CA GLN A 153 -6.42 -0.39 -6.13
C GLN A 153 -6.25 -0.98 -7.53
N GLY A 154 -5.10 -1.60 -7.79
CA GLY A 154 -4.93 -2.43 -8.98
C GLY A 154 -5.64 -3.76 -8.80
N TYR A 155 -6.45 -4.16 -9.79
CA TYR A 155 -7.16 -5.45 -9.75
C TYR A 155 -6.20 -6.64 -9.77
N GLU A 156 -5.08 -6.51 -10.48
CA GLU A 156 -4.02 -7.51 -10.59
C GLU A 156 -2.84 -7.24 -9.64
N ASP A 157 -3.04 -6.43 -8.60
CA ASP A 157 -2.01 -6.19 -7.59
C ASP A 157 -1.68 -7.48 -6.84
N LYS A 158 -0.42 -7.92 -6.96
CA LYS A 158 0.08 -9.13 -6.32
C LYS A 158 0.81 -8.83 -5.00
N VAL A 159 1.03 -7.56 -4.66
CA VAL A 159 1.62 -7.14 -3.39
C VAL A 159 0.52 -6.99 -2.35
N VAL A 160 -0.55 -6.28 -2.68
CA VAL A 160 -1.73 -6.09 -1.83
C VAL A 160 -2.95 -6.70 -2.51
N PRO A 161 -3.51 -7.80 -1.97
CA PRO A 161 -4.69 -8.42 -2.57
C PRO A 161 -5.89 -7.47 -2.61
N VAL A 162 -6.50 -7.32 -3.78
CA VAL A 162 -7.68 -6.47 -4.01
C VAL A 162 -8.85 -6.80 -3.07
N GLN A 163 -8.98 -8.07 -2.66
CA GLN A 163 -10.01 -8.53 -1.74
C GLN A 163 -9.92 -7.83 -0.38
N LEU A 164 -8.71 -7.47 0.08
CA LEU A 164 -8.55 -6.73 1.33
C LEU A 164 -9.09 -5.32 1.20
N GLN A 165 -8.83 -4.63 0.08
CA GLN A 165 -9.36 -3.27 -0.12
C GLN A 165 -10.86 -3.25 -0.34
N ARG A 166 -11.42 -4.23 -1.06
CA ARG A 166 -12.88 -4.41 -1.16
C ARG A 166 -13.53 -4.55 0.22
N TYR A 167 -12.90 -5.31 1.12
CA TYR A 167 -13.37 -5.45 2.49
C TYR A 167 -13.29 -4.11 3.24
N VAL A 168 -12.16 -3.41 3.17
CA VAL A 168 -11.98 -2.08 3.78
C VAL A 168 -13.05 -1.10 3.30
N SER A 169 -13.27 -0.99 1.99
CA SER A 169 -14.29 -0.09 1.42
C SER A 169 -15.71 -0.51 1.81
N GLY A 170 -15.97 -1.81 1.98
CA GLY A 170 -17.26 -2.31 2.44
C GLY A 170 -17.55 -1.96 3.90
N GLN A 171 -16.52 -1.87 4.76
CA GLN A 171 -16.66 -1.44 6.15
C GLN A 171 -16.70 0.09 6.30
N LEU A 172 -16.10 0.82 5.36
CA LEU A 172 -15.96 2.27 5.39
C LEU A 172 -16.69 2.90 4.19
N PRO A 173 -18.03 2.98 4.22
CA PRO A 173 -18.84 3.43 3.07
C PRO A 173 -18.60 4.91 2.70
N TRP A 174 -17.96 5.67 3.59
CA TRP A 174 -17.54 7.05 3.33
C TRP A 174 -16.29 7.16 2.44
N ILE A 175 -15.62 6.04 2.15
CA ILE A 175 -14.49 5.99 1.22
C ILE A 175 -14.99 5.69 -0.19
N GLN A 176 -14.58 6.53 -1.15
CA GLN A 176 -14.77 6.24 -2.56
C GLN A 176 -13.73 5.23 -3.04
N TYR A 177 -14.18 4.03 -3.39
CA TYR A 177 -13.30 2.96 -3.85
C TYR A 177 -13.24 2.86 -5.37
N HIS A 178 -12.02 2.76 -5.90
CA HIS A 178 -11.70 2.74 -7.32
C HIS A 178 -10.79 1.54 -7.64
N GLU A 179 -11.15 0.78 -8.67
CA GLU A 179 -10.39 -0.38 -9.14
C GLU A 179 -9.88 -0.14 -10.57
N VAL A 180 -8.58 -0.30 -10.77
CA VAL A 180 -7.95 -0.24 -12.10
C VAL A 180 -7.93 -1.66 -12.68
N PRO A 181 -8.74 -1.98 -13.72
CA PRO A 181 -8.96 -3.36 -14.17
C PRO A 181 -7.71 -4.11 -14.64
N ASP A 182 -6.78 -3.41 -15.27
CA ASP A 182 -5.47 -3.90 -15.72
C ASP A 182 -4.31 -3.38 -14.83
N GLY A 183 -4.68 -2.93 -13.63
CA GLY A 183 -3.80 -2.32 -12.64
C GLY A 183 -3.03 -3.33 -11.81
N GLY A 184 -1.71 -3.16 -11.72
CA GLY A 184 -0.87 -3.88 -10.78
C GLY A 184 -0.58 -3.07 -9.52
N HIS A 185 0.61 -3.21 -8.92
CA HIS A 185 1.00 -2.41 -7.75
C HIS A 185 1.51 -1.01 -8.13
N LEU A 186 1.85 -0.77 -9.41
CA LEU A 186 2.45 0.48 -9.88
C LEU A 186 1.47 1.38 -10.63
N ILE A 187 0.16 1.29 -10.35
CA ILE A 187 -0.88 2.06 -11.03
C ILE A 187 -0.64 3.58 -11.04
N ILE A 188 0.09 4.10 -10.05
CA ILE A 188 0.47 5.53 -9.99
C ILE A 188 1.30 5.97 -11.20
N HIS A 189 2.03 5.06 -11.82
CA HIS A 189 2.88 5.32 -12.98
C HIS A 189 2.16 5.09 -14.32
N TYR A 190 0.90 4.64 -14.29
CA TYR A 190 0.14 4.36 -15.50
C TYR A 190 -0.33 5.67 -16.13
N LYS A 191 -0.21 5.77 -17.45
CA LYS A 191 -0.59 6.98 -18.20
C LYS A 191 -2.04 7.35 -17.90
N GLY A 192 -2.24 8.58 -17.43
CA GLY A 192 -3.56 9.15 -17.13
C GLY A 192 -4.11 8.83 -15.74
N VAL A 193 -3.71 7.72 -15.11
CA VAL A 193 -4.27 7.30 -13.81
C VAL A 193 -3.99 8.32 -12.71
N PHE A 194 -2.77 8.85 -12.62
CA PHE A 194 -2.44 9.86 -11.61
C PHE A 194 -3.22 11.17 -11.82
N ASP A 195 -3.43 11.60 -13.07
CA ASP A 195 -4.25 12.78 -13.38
C ASP A 195 -5.71 12.55 -12.95
N THR A 196 -6.27 11.37 -13.23
CA THR A 196 -7.61 11.00 -12.76
C THR A 196 -7.70 10.99 -11.23
N ILE A 197 -6.69 10.45 -10.52
CA ILE A 197 -6.65 10.47 -9.05
C ILE A 197 -6.68 11.91 -8.53
N LEU A 198 -5.87 12.80 -9.13
CA LEU A 198 -5.83 14.21 -8.73
C LEU A 198 -7.17 14.91 -8.98
N ARG A 199 -7.81 14.66 -10.13
CA ARG A 199 -9.14 15.21 -10.45
C ARG A 199 -10.22 14.73 -9.48
N ALA A 200 -10.21 13.43 -9.15
CA ALA A 200 -11.15 12.87 -8.20
C ALA A 200 -11.00 13.52 -6.81
N VAL A 201 -9.78 13.66 -6.31
CA VAL A 201 -9.51 14.21 -4.96
C VAL A 201 -9.70 15.73 -4.90
N LEU A 202 -9.32 16.48 -5.93
CA LEU A 202 -9.27 17.95 -5.89
C LEU A 202 -10.53 18.61 -6.46
N VAL A 203 -11.19 17.96 -7.42
CA VAL A 203 -12.34 18.52 -8.17
C VAL A 203 -13.62 17.74 -7.88
N GLY A 204 -13.53 16.53 -7.31
CA GLY A 204 -14.69 15.66 -7.11
C GLY A 204 -15.19 15.02 -8.42
N GLU A 205 -14.35 14.96 -9.45
CA GLU A 205 -14.71 14.33 -10.72
C GLU A 205 -14.86 12.81 -10.52
N GLU A 206 -16.04 12.26 -10.84
CA GLU A 206 -16.28 10.84 -10.70
C GLU A 206 -15.59 10.03 -11.81
N PRO A 207 -14.66 9.12 -11.48
CA PRO A 207 -13.93 8.36 -12.47
C PRO A 207 -14.71 7.10 -12.86
N VAL A 208 -15.71 7.27 -13.73
CA VAL A 208 -16.66 6.21 -14.15
C VAL A 208 -15.95 4.93 -14.62
N CYS A 209 -14.81 5.06 -15.32
CA CYS A 209 -14.03 3.93 -15.83
C CYS A 209 -13.37 3.04 -14.76
N TYR A 210 -13.27 3.52 -13.52
CA TYR A 210 -12.60 2.83 -12.41
C TYR A 210 -13.57 2.41 -11.29
N ARG A 211 -14.88 2.46 -11.54
CA ARG A 211 -15.84 1.88 -10.59
C ARG A 211 -15.60 0.37 -10.47
N PRO A 212 -15.60 -0.19 -9.25
CA PRO A 212 -15.51 -1.64 -9.04
C PRO A 212 -16.63 -2.33 -9.81
N LYS A 213 -16.31 -3.42 -10.52
CA LYS A 213 -17.35 -4.26 -11.12
C LYS A 213 -18.12 -4.93 -9.99
N SER A 214 -19.45 -4.89 -10.03
CA SER A 214 -20.29 -5.62 -9.10
C SER A 214 -19.90 -7.10 -9.13
N VAL A 215 -19.58 -7.65 -7.96
CA VAL A 215 -19.29 -9.07 -7.82
C VAL A 215 -20.61 -9.81 -8.05
N SER A 216 -20.74 -10.46 -9.21
CA SER A 216 -21.81 -11.42 -9.52
C SER A 216 -21.56 -12.75 -8.84
#